data_AF-A0A662LXU6-F1
#
_entry.id   AF-A0A662LXU6-F1
#
_cell.length_a   1.000
_cell.length_b   1.000
_cell.length_c   1.000
_cell.angle_alpha   90.00
_cell.angle_beta   90.00
_cell.angle_gamma   90.00
#
_symmetry.space_group_name_H-M   'P 1'
#
loop_
_entity.id
_entity.type
_entity.pdbx_description
1 polymer ?
#
loop_
_entity_poly.entity_id
_entity_poly.type
_entity_poly.pdbx_seq_one_letter_code
_entity_poly.pdbx_strand_id
1 'polypeptide(L)'
;MNYKLISVILISIMFYVMIIPANNISDDYFEYSTISIKSCNYLESVQDFTQHKFLVNISSNCILSNSSFTMADRYHNMDFPITLHHSFERYITIKFEVYEILGNEYFLCDLDEKNGTGSTEIIYDTYTGHWTGDDYIGDKSGYGRFNGCDDESFYENQRDFEIIFSININDPDDDKIPIWFEENIYGTDPYFDNSNDDFDEDLIPLYWEYKWGYDPFSYDEHMQIDPDADGLMNYEEFLVSEWGSDPYRDDMFMELDQMELGPNGEGLFVPKGSLIMVYQTYAKRNIVYHVDDGCMGGGEILPFEPIVWMGEEKQYYRNHFLNNDNDNWRRGVFRYALFVNDHFPIRGMEFPGEHSILLFFKPGLNSFVISTKAFNDPRNLTYACIILHELGHTMGPCMGRPLGCDNQLMRFPLSFQNILFSNYKSVMNYKYSNSLLDYSDGTHGFGDYDDWGKMDLAHFKPRGAQ
;
A
#
# COMPACT_ATOMS: atom_id res chain seq x y z
N MET A 1 60.91 9.57 2.23
CA MET A 1 61.16 8.36 3.03
C MET A 1 60.02 8.24 4.03
N ASN A 2 59.36 7.08 4.04
CA ASN A 2 58.21 6.65 4.85
C ASN A 2 56.79 7.04 4.42
N TYR A 3 56.14 5.99 3.90
CA TYR A 3 54.75 5.73 3.57
C TYR A 3 53.80 5.86 4.78
N LYS A 4 52.56 6.26 4.51
CA LYS A 4 51.37 5.65 5.11
C LYS A 4 50.21 5.68 4.10
N LEU A 5 50.05 4.53 3.44
CA LEU A 5 48.90 4.15 2.63
C LEU A 5 47.74 3.84 3.58
N ILE A 6 46.56 4.44 3.37
CA ILE A 6 45.29 3.92 3.91
C ILE A 6 44.53 3.39 2.70
N SER A 7 44.33 2.07 2.70
CA SER A 7 43.56 1.33 1.69
C SER A 7 42.09 1.72 1.79
N VAL A 8 41.54 2.25 0.70
CA VAL A 8 40.10 2.27 0.43
C VAL A 8 39.82 1.01 -0.39
N ILE A 9 39.09 0.07 0.20
CA ILE A 9 38.55 -1.10 -0.49
C ILE A 9 37.29 -0.62 -1.20
N LEU A 10 37.38 -0.42 -2.52
CA LEU A 10 36.22 -0.33 -3.39
C LEU A 10 35.77 -1.76 -3.72
N ILE A 11 34.62 -2.15 -3.18
CA ILE A 11 33.90 -3.35 -3.62
C ILE A 11 33.19 -2.97 -4.91
N SER A 12 33.76 -3.38 -6.05
CA SER A 12 33.09 -3.31 -7.35
C SER A 12 32.24 -4.56 -7.52
N ILE A 13 30.91 -4.40 -7.50
CA ILE A 13 29.96 -5.45 -7.87
C ILE A 13 29.95 -5.50 -9.40
N MET A 14 30.63 -6.49 -9.98
CA MET A 14 30.52 -6.79 -11.41
C MET A 14 29.21 -7.54 -11.68
N PHE A 15 28.26 -6.89 -12.32
CA PHE A 15 27.20 -7.57 -13.06
C PHE A 15 27.83 -8.23 -14.30
N TYR A 16 27.88 -9.56 -14.35
CA TYR A 16 28.20 -10.31 -15.55
C TYR A 16 26.90 -10.51 -16.35
N VAL A 17 26.65 -9.63 -17.32
CA VAL A 17 25.68 -9.91 -18.38
C VAL A 17 26.44 -10.72 -19.46
N MET A 18 26.30 -12.04 -19.45
CA MET A 18 26.74 -12.86 -20.58
C MET A 18 25.72 -12.71 -21.71
N ILE A 19 26.04 -11.86 -22.69
CA ILE A 19 25.32 -11.83 -23.97
C ILE A 19 25.83 -13.01 -24.79
N ILE A 20 25.04 -14.08 -24.87
CA ILE A 20 25.26 -15.15 -25.86
C ILE A 20 24.74 -14.62 -27.21
N PRO A 21 25.52 -14.71 -28.30
CA PRO A 21 25.05 -14.27 -29.61
C PRO A 21 23.91 -15.18 -30.08
N ALA A 22 22.76 -14.58 -30.36
CA ALA A 22 21.62 -15.24 -30.99
C ALA A 22 22.04 -15.78 -32.36
N ASN A 23 22.07 -17.11 -32.49
CA ASN A 23 22.09 -17.75 -33.78
C ASN A 23 20.66 -17.78 -34.33
N ASN A 24 20.52 -17.28 -35.56
CA ASN A 24 19.34 -17.32 -36.44
C ASN A 24 18.36 -18.47 -36.11
N ILE A 25 17.30 -18.14 -35.39
CA ILE A 25 16.03 -18.87 -35.39
C ILE A 25 15.10 -18.04 -36.28
N SER A 26 14.39 -18.71 -37.18
CA SER A 26 13.39 -18.11 -38.07
C SER A 26 12.38 -17.26 -37.30
N ASP A 27 11.91 -16.19 -37.94
CA ASP A 27 10.78 -15.35 -37.51
C ASP A 27 9.47 -16.16 -37.43
N ASP A 28 9.39 -17.09 -36.50
CA ASP A 28 8.11 -17.60 -36.01
C ASP A 28 7.55 -16.51 -35.08
N TYR A 29 6.36 -16.01 -35.39
CA TYR A 29 5.61 -15.09 -34.54
C TYR A 29 5.38 -15.77 -33.17
N PHE A 30 6.23 -15.50 -32.19
CA PHE A 30 5.95 -15.82 -30.80
C PHE A 30 5.21 -14.65 -30.19
N GLU A 31 4.00 -14.88 -29.70
CA GLU A 31 3.39 -13.98 -28.75
C GLU A 31 4.20 -14.03 -27.45
N TYR A 32 4.34 -12.89 -26.81
CA TYR A 32 5.00 -12.81 -25.52
C TYR A 32 4.15 -11.99 -24.56
N SER A 33 4.26 -12.34 -23.29
CA SER A 33 3.72 -11.54 -22.19
C SER A 33 4.85 -11.23 -21.21
N THR A 34 4.77 -10.12 -20.50
CA THR A 34 5.78 -9.72 -19.52
C THR A 34 5.17 -9.70 -18.13
N ILE A 35 5.66 -10.56 -17.25
CA ILE A 35 5.38 -10.45 -15.82
C ILE A 35 6.32 -9.38 -15.25
N SER A 36 5.77 -8.38 -14.58
CA SER A 36 6.54 -7.37 -13.85
C SER A 36 6.31 -7.55 -12.36
N ILE A 37 7.36 -7.89 -11.60
CA ILE A 37 7.31 -7.80 -10.14
C ILE A 37 7.46 -6.33 -9.74
N LYS A 38 6.44 -5.79 -9.07
CA LYS A 38 6.32 -4.38 -8.66
C LYS A 38 6.87 -4.16 -7.25
N SER A 39 6.58 -5.06 -6.33
CA SER A 39 7.14 -5.01 -4.98
C SER A 39 7.24 -6.38 -4.33
N CYS A 40 8.09 -6.47 -3.32
CA CYS A 40 8.29 -7.64 -2.50
C CYS A 40 8.51 -7.19 -1.05
N ASN A 41 7.73 -7.78 -0.12
CA ASN A 41 7.64 -7.30 1.25
C ASN A 41 7.64 -8.45 2.26
N TYR A 42 8.52 -8.37 3.25
CA TYR A 42 8.55 -9.31 4.37
C TYR A 42 7.78 -8.75 5.56
N LEU A 43 6.68 -9.40 5.93
CA LEU A 43 5.66 -8.89 6.85
C LEU A 43 5.91 -9.26 8.32
N GLU A 44 6.96 -10.03 8.60
CA GLU A 44 7.27 -10.50 9.95
C GLU A 44 8.15 -9.55 10.76
N SER A 45 7.95 -9.44 12.08
CA SER A 45 8.82 -8.63 12.96
C SER A 45 8.99 -7.17 12.47
N VAL A 46 7.94 -6.53 11.95
CA VAL A 46 7.93 -5.17 11.37
C VAL A 46 8.68 -4.14 12.23
N GLN A 47 8.67 -4.30 13.56
CA GLN A 47 9.25 -3.34 14.51
C GLN A 47 10.78 -3.42 14.65
N ASP A 48 11.42 -4.53 14.27
CA ASP A 48 12.81 -4.83 14.66
C ASP A 48 13.89 -4.56 13.58
N PHE A 49 13.50 -4.20 12.34
CA PHE A 49 14.41 -3.89 11.21
C PHE A 49 15.64 -4.81 11.09
N THR A 50 15.41 -6.12 11.24
CA THR A 50 16.43 -7.14 10.99
C THR A 50 16.78 -7.18 9.50
N GLN A 51 18.05 -7.46 9.19
CA GLN A 51 18.49 -7.63 7.81
C GLN A 51 18.16 -9.05 7.36
N HIS A 52 17.45 -9.16 6.24
CA HIS A 52 17.09 -10.43 5.61
C HIS A 52 17.60 -10.45 4.19
N LYS A 53 17.78 -11.66 3.66
CA LYS A 53 18.09 -11.85 2.25
C LYS A 53 17.09 -12.84 1.69
N PHE A 54 16.50 -12.52 0.54
CA PHE A 54 15.50 -13.39 -0.09
C PHE A 54 15.94 -13.81 -1.49
N LEU A 55 15.46 -14.96 -1.93
CA LEU A 55 15.49 -15.43 -3.32
C LEU A 55 14.04 -15.56 -3.77
N VAL A 56 13.65 -14.80 -4.77
CA VAL A 56 12.37 -14.95 -5.45
C VAL A 56 12.60 -15.83 -6.67
N ASN A 57 11.79 -16.86 -6.84
CA ASN A 57 11.82 -17.79 -7.95
C ASN A 57 10.45 -17.83 -8.61
N ILE A 58 10.41 -17.58 -9.91
CA ILE A 58 9.19 -17.65 -10.71
C ILE A 58 9.44 -18.72 -11.76
N SER A 59 8.48 -19.58 -12.05
CA SER A 59 8.69 -20.67 -13.01
C SER A 59 7.43 -20.98 -13.81
N SER A 60 7.63 -21.36 -15.07
CA SER A 60 6.58 -21.78 -16.00
C SER A 60 7.23 -22.57 -17.14
N ASN A 61 6.48 -23.44 -17.81
CA ASN A 61 6.90 -24.11 -19.04
C ASN A 61 7.20 -23.11 -20.18
N CYS A 62 6.68 -21.89 -20.10
CA CYS A 62 6.84 -20.82 -21.08
C CYS A 62 8.01 -19.85 -20.78
N ILE A 63 8.79 -20.06 -19.72
CA ILE A 63 9.95 -19.21 -19.38
C ILE A 63 11.24 -19.83 -19.90
N LEU A 64 11.95 -19.12 -20.79
CA LEU A 64 13.13 -19.64 -21.48
C LEU A 64 14.44 -19.62 -20.66
N SER A 65 14.57 -18.81 -19.59
CA SER A 65 15.73 -18.88 -18.64
C SER A 65 15.58 -18.01 -17.37
N ASN A 66 16.12 -18.50 -16.24
CA ASN A 66 16.38 -17.83 -14.94
C ASN A 66 15.53 -16.59 -14.58
N SER A 67 14.30 -16.82 -14.13
CA SER A 67 13.36 -15.86 -13.55
C SER A 67 13.49 -15.79 -12.03
N SER A 68 14.73 -15.66 -11.56
CA SER A 68 15.02 -15.56 -10.13
C SER A 68 15.93 -14.38 -9.82
N PHE A 69 15.67 -13.69 -8.71
CA PHE A 69 16.50 -12.59 -8.24
C PHE A 69 16.62 -12.63 -6.72
N THR A 70 17.66 -11.97 -6.20
CA THR A 70 17.88 -11.86 -4.75
C THR A 70 17.75 -10.43 -4.28
N MET A 71 17.14 -10.22 -3.12
CA MET A 71 17.07 -8.93 -2.44
C MET A 71 17.68 -9.03 -1.04
N ALA A 72 18.15 -7.91 -0.49
CA ALA A 72 18.84 -7.84 0.81
C ALA A 72 18.13 -6.95 1.85
N ASP A 73 16.93 -6.49 1.49
CA ASP A 73 16.07 -5.62 2.30
C ASP A 73 14.68 -6.26 2.41
N ARG A 74 13.90 -5.82 3.41
CA ARG A 74 12.57 -6.34 3.70
C ARG A 74 11.43 -5.71 2.90
N TYR A 75 11.72 -4.58 2.25
CA TYR A 75 10.81 -3.84 1.40
C TYR A 75 11.61 -3.46 0.17
N HIS A 76 11.09 -3.77 -1.00
CA HIS A 76 11.76 -3.42 -2.24
C HIS A 76 10.75 -3.14 -3.35
N ASN A 77 10.63 -1.88 -3.74
CA ASN A 77 9.98 -1.51 -4.98
C ASN A 77 10.95 -1.75 -6.14
N MET A 78 10.50 -2.53 -7.11
CA MET A 78 11.26 -2.83 -8.32
C MET A 78 10.33 -2.89 -9.52
N ASP A 79 10.91 -2.90 -10.70
CA ASP A 79 10.24 -3.40 -11.89
C ASP A 79 11.17 -4.45 -12.48
N PHE A 80 10.93 -5.71 -12.09
CA PHE A 80 11.72 -6.84 -12.57
C PHE A 80 10.92 -7.58 -13.64
N PRO A 81 11.18 -7.32 -14.95
CA PRO A 81 10.43 -7.92 -16.03
C PRO A 81 10.90 -9.35 -16.31
N ILE A 82 9.95 -10.25 -16.51
CA ILE A 82 10.14 -11.65 -16.89
C ILE A 82 9.29 -11.92 -18.12
N THR A 83 9.94 -12.30 -19.22
CA THR A 83 9.25 -12.59 -20.48
C THR A 83 8.76 -14.03 -20.51
N LEU A 84 7.46 -14.19 -20.75
CA LEU A 84 6.78 -15.43 -21.07
C LEU A 84 6.77 -15.58 -22.60
N HIS A 85 7.38 -16.66 -23.10
CA HIS A 85 7.36 -17.00 -24.51
C HIS A 85 6.33 -18.11 -24.72
N HIS A 86 5.19 -17.76 -25.30
CA HIS A 86 4.10 -18.70 -25.54
C HIS A 86 3.70 -18.63 -27.01
N SER A 87 3.62 -19.79 -27.66
CA SER A 87 3.33 -19.82 -29.09
C SER A 87 1.84 -19.94 -29.37
N PHE A 88 1.07 -20.74 -28.60
CA PHE A 88 -0.37 -20.94 -28.81
C PHE A 88 -1.12 -21.50 -27.57
N GLU A 89 -0.50 -21.49 -26.39
CA GLU A 89 -1.15 -22.03 -25.18
C GLU A 89 -2.12 -20.99 -24.62
N ARG A 90 -3.40 -21.34 -24.57
CA ARG A 90 -4.42 -20.48 -23.95
C ARG A 90 -4.15 -20.31 -22.45
N TYR A 91 -3.88 -21.41 -21.76
CA TYR A 91 -3.67 -21.41 -20.32
C TYR A 91 -2.23 -21.70 -19.98
N ILE A 92 -1.59 -20.78 -19.26
CA ILE A 92 -0.20 -20.90 -18.80
C ILE A 92 -0.21 -20.94 -17.28
N THR A 93 0.34 -22.02 -16.69
CA THR A 93 0.57 -22.07 -15.25
C THR A 93 1.89 -21.38 -14.91
N ILE A 94 1.82 -20.44 -13.96
CA ILE A 94 2.97 -19.69 -13.45
C ILE A 94 3.04 -19.93 -11.95
N LYS A 95 4.20 -20.37 -11.48
CA LYS A 95 4.47 -20.69 -10.08
C LYS A 95 5.42 -19.66 -9.46
N PHE A 96 5.10 -19.22 -8.25
CA PHE A 96 5.90 -18.29 -7.45
C PHE A 96 6.38 -18.97 -6.16
N GLU A 97 7.66 -18.79 -5.85
CA GLU A 97 8.29 -19.30 -4.63
C GLU A 97 9.25 -18.25 -4.09
N VAL A 98 9.20 -17.99 -2.79
CA VAL A 98 10.16 -17.09 -2.12
C VAL A 98 10.87 -17.85 -1.01
N TYR A 99 12.18 -17.66 -0.94
CA TYR A 99 13.02 -18.25 0.09
C TYR A 99 13.77 -17.18 0.88
N GLU A 100 13.63 -17.19 2.20
CA GLU A 100 14.54 -16.52 3.12
C GLU A 100 15.88 -17.26 3.18
N ILE A 101 16.98 -16.54 2.98
CA ILE A 101 18.35 -17.07 2.99
C ILE A 101 19.00 -16.72 4.33
N LEU A 102 19.26 -17.74 5.16
CA LEU A 102 19.98 -17.62 6.42
C LEU A 102 21.27 -18.43 6.37
N GLY A 103 22.39 -17.75 6.14
CA GLY A 103 23.68 -18.41 5.94
C GLY A 103 23.71 -19.25 4.67
N ASN A 104 23.69 -20.58 4.82
CA ASN A 104 23.68 -21.54 3.71
C ASN A 104 22.34 -22.29 3.58
N GLU A 105 21.34 -21.93 4.38
CA GLU A 105 20.02 -22.55 4.41
C GLU A 105 18.99 -21.65 3.72
N TYR A 106 18.00 -22.29 3.10
CA TYR A 106 16.88 -21.65 2.40
C TYR A 106 15.59 -22.08 3.08
N PHE A 107 14.82 -21.12 3.55
CA PHE A 107 13.53 -21.34 4.21
C PHE A 107 12.44 -20.79 3.32
N LEU A 108 11.46 -21.62 2.96
CA LEU A 108 10.33 -21.18 2.16
C LEU A 108 9.50 -20.15 2.96
N CYS A 109 9.16 -19.04 2.32
CA CYS A 109 8.28 -18.01 2.87
C CYS A 109 6.82 -18.35 2.58
N ASP A 110 5.90 -17.86 3.41
CA ASP A 110 4.47 -18.00 3.18
C ASP A 110 3.97 -16.91 2.22
N LEU A 111 3.08 -17.29 1.31
CA LEU A 111 2.53 -16.44 0.25
C LEU A 111 1.01 -16.62 0.07
N ASP A 112 0.35 -17.53 0.79
CA ASP A 112 -1.01 -17.93 0.45
C ASP A 112 -1.97 -18.09 1.65
N GLU A 113 -3.24 -18.34 1.33
CA GLU A 113 -4.30 -18.59 2.31
C GLU A 113 -4.22 -19.98 3.00
N LYS A 114 -3.26 -20.82 2.59
CA LYS A 114 -3.14 -22.21 3.04
C LYS A 114 -1.92 -22.33 3.95
N ASN A 115 -2.16 -22.13 5.24
CA ASN A 115 -1.20 -22.27 6.33
C ASN A 115 -0.01 -23.23 6.02
N GLY A 116 1.16 -22.65 5.75
CA GLY A 116 2.40 -23.39 5.54
C GLY A 116 2.62 -23.99 4.15
N THR A 117 1.89 -23.58 3.10
CA THR A 117 2.24 -23.88 1.70
C THR A 117 2.88 -22.68 1.00
N GLY A 118 4.19 -22.51 1.15
CA GLY A 118 4.93 -21.38 0.59
C GLY A 118 5.19 -21.40 -0.93
N SER A 119 4.26 -21.94 -1.73
CA SER A 119 4.33 -21.77 -3.18
C SER A 119 2.95 -21.57 -3.78
N THR A 120 2.78 -20.46 -4.49
CA THR A 120 1.52 -20.08 -5.15
C THR A 120 1.58 -20.32 -6.64
N GLU A 121 0.43 -20.63 -7.22
CA GLU A 121 0.26 -20.85 -8.65
C GLU A 121 -0.93 -20.06 -9.20
N ILE A 122 -0.72 -19.42 -10.35
CA ILE A 122 -1.79 -18.84 -11.17
C ILE A 122 -1.87 -19.56 -12.51
N ILE A 123 -3.05 -19.51 -13.10
CA ILE A 123 -3.41 -20.01 -14.43
C ILE A 123 -3.80 -18.78 -15.25
N TYR A 124 -2.86 -18.31 -16.06
CA TYR A 124 -3.00 -17.16 -16.93
C TYR A 124 -3.68 -17.52 -18.25
N ASP A 125 -4.77 -16.83 -18.60
CA ASP A 125 -5.50 -16.95 -19.86
C ASP A 125 -4.97 -15.92 -20.87
N THR A 126 -4.19 -16.38 -21.85
CA THR A 126 -3.56 -15.53 -22.87
C THR A 126 -4.57 -14.86 -23.79
N TYR A 127 -5.82 -15.34 -23.83
CA TYR A 127 -6.86 -14.76 -24.67
C TYR A 127 -7.55 -13.57 -23.99
N THR A 128 -7.68 -13.61 -22.67
CA THR A 128 -8.38 -12.59 -21.91
C THR A 128 -7.46 -11.73 -21.07
N GLY A 129 -6.16 -12.03 -21.00
CA GLY A 129 -5.20 -11.32 -20.16
C GLY A 129 -5.42 -11.45 -18.66
N HIS A 130 -6.39 -12.27 -18.26
CA HIS A 130 -6.73 -12.48 -16.86
C HIS A 130 -6.18 -13.80 -16.36
N TRP A 131 -6.08 -13.95 -15.03
CA TRP A 131 -5.67 -15.21 -14.41
C TRP A 131 -6.59 -15.61 -13.27
N THR A 132 -6.47 -16.88 -12.89
CA THR A 132 -7.14 -17.51 -11.75
C THR A 132 -6.14 -18.38 -11.00
N GLY A 133 -6.52 -18.95 -9.85
CA GLY A 133 -5.66 -19.86 -9.09
C GLY A 133 -5.60 -19.42 -7.64
N ASP A 134 -4.39 -19.32 -7.09
CA ASP A 134 -4.17 -18.75 -5.76
C ASP A 134 -4.31 -17.21 -5.76
N ASP A 135 -4.37 -16.56 -6.92
CA ASP A 135 -4.74 -15.15 -7.09
C ASP A 135 -5.77 -15.02 -8.22
N TYR A 136 -6.79 -14.17 -8.03
CA TYR A 136 -7.88 -13.91 -8.97
C TYR A 136 -8.61 -12.60 -8.65
N ILE A 137 -9.33 -12.03 -9.64
CA ILE A 137 -10.13 -10.81 -9.43
C ILE A 137 -11.17 -11.05 -8.32
N GLY A 138 -11.10 -10.24 -7.26
CA GLY A 138 -11.98 -10.32 -6.10
C GLY A 138 -11.58 -11.32 -5.03
N ASP A 139 -10.33 -11.79 -5.04
CA ASP A 139 -9.74 -12.44 -3.87
C ASP A 139 -9.51 -11.47 -2.71
N LYS A 140 -9.14 -12.00 -1.54
CA LYS A 140 -9.05 -11.23 -0.29
C LYS A 140 -7.88 -10.23 -0.31
N SER A 141 -6.82 -10.52 -1.06
CA SER A 141 -5.58 -9.75 -1.09
C SER A 141 -5.51 -8.77 -2.25
N GLY A 142 -6.46 -8.83 -3.19
CA GLY A 142 -6.53 -8.07 -4.42
C GLY A 142 -5.74 -8.71 -5.56
N TYR A 143 -6.12 -8.34 -6.77
CA TYR A 143 -5.66 -8.96 -8.00
C TYR A 143 -4.20 -8.61 -8.33
N GLY A 144 -3.37 -9.62 -8.57
CA GLY A 144 -1.93 -9.44 -8.78
C GLY A 144 -1.13 -9.25 -7.49
N ARG A 145 -1.63 -9.78 -6.38
CA ARG A 145 -1.02 -9.70 -5.05
C ARG A 145 -1.17 -11.01 -4.28
N PHE A 146 -0.03 -11.63 -3.98
CA PHE A 146 0.06 -12.70 -2.98
C PHE A 146 0.37 -12.14 -1.61
N ASN A 147 -0.27 -12.67 -0.57
CA ASN A 147 0.00 -12.27 0.81
C ASN A 147 -0.02 -13.47 1.77
N GLY A 148 1.12 -13.77 2.39
CA GLY A 148 1.23 -14.83 3.39
C GLY A 148 0.36 -14.66 4.65
N CYS A 149 -0.25 -13.49 4.86
CA CYS A 149 -1.22 -13.29 5.95
C CYS A 149 -2.68 -13.59 5.56
N ASP A 150 -2.95 -14.10 4.35
CA ASP A 150 -4.32 -14.38 3.89
C ASP A 150 -5.03 -15.44 4.73
N ASP A 151 -4.26 -16.36 5.32
CA ASP A 151 -4.70 -17.40 6.26
C ASP A 151 -5.02 -16.87 7.67
N GLU A 152 -4.92 -15.56 7.89
CA GLU A 152 -5.16 -14.86 9.15
C GLU A 152 -4.15 -15.18 10.28
N SER A 153 -2.98 -15.72 9.93
CA SER A 153 -1.89 -16.03 10.88
C SER A 153 -1.10 -14.80 11.36
N PHE A 154 -1.78 -13.66 11.57
CA PHE A 154 -1.19 -12.34 11.85
C PHE A 154 -0.16 -12.27 12.98
N TYR A 155 -0.16 -13.23 13.91
CA TYR A 155 0.73 -13.26 15.08
C TYR A 155 1.58 -14.52 15.18
N GLU A 156 1.51 -15.39 14.17
CA GLU A 156 2.37 -16.55 14.05
C GLU A 156 3.60 -16.17 13.22
N ASN A 157 4.72 -16.85 13.45
CA ASN A 157 5.92 -16.62 12.63
C ASN A 157 5.98 -17.69 11.56
N GLN A 158 5.39 -17.41 10.41
CA GLN A 158 5.33 -18.33 9.26
C GLN A 158 6.20 -17.85 8.09
N ARG A 159 6.90 -16.72 8.25
CA ARG A 159 7.65 -16.01 7.19
C ARG A 159 6.72 -15.41 6.16
N ASP A 160 5.67 -14.75 6.64
CA ASP A 160 4.71 -14.05 5.81
C ASP A 160 5.42 -13.08 4.87
N PHE A 161 5.15 -13.26 3.59
CA PHE A 161 5.72 -12.49 2.51
C PHE A 161 4.61 -12.03 1.57
N GLU A 162 4.81 -10.86 0.99
CA GLU A 162 3.90 -10.29 0.01
C GLU A 162 4.66 -10.03 -1.29
N ILE A 163 4.03 -10.36 -2.41
CA ILE A 163 4.49 -10.03 -3.75
C ILE A 163 3.36 -9.32 -4.46
N ILE A 164 3.67 -8.15 -5.05
CA ILE A 164 2.78 -7.47 -5.98
C ILE A 164 3.37 -7.60 -7.38
N PHE A 165 2.56 -8.02 -8.34
CA PHE A 165 2.96 -8.25 -9.72
C PHE A 165 1.88 -7.81 -10.71
N SER A 166 2.29 -7.63 -11.96
CA SER A 166 1.38 -7.44 -13.08
C SER A 166 1.81 -8.31 -14.25
N ILE A 167 0.87 -8.69 -15.12
CA ILE A 167 1.18 -9.38 -16.38
C ILE A 167 0.69 -8.49 -17.50
N ASN A 168 1.62 -8.02 -18.32
CA ASN A 168 1.33 -7.20 -19.49
C ASN A 168 1.38 -8.08 -20.74
N ILE A 169 0.43 -7.88 -21.64
CA ILE A 169 0.35 -8.59 -22.92
C ILE A 169 1.14 -7.82 -23.97
N ASN A 170 1.59 -8.52 -25.03
CA ASN A 170 1.99 -7.84 -26.24
C ASN A 170 0.77 -7.28 -26.95
N ASP A 171 0.60 -5.98 -26.80
CA ASP A 171 -0.54 -5.20 -27.26
C ASP A 171 -0.05 -4.21 -28.34
N PRO A 172 -0.58 -4.30 -29.59
CA PRO A 172 -0.12 -3.48 -30.71
C PRO A 172 -0.42 -1.98 -30.60
N ASP A 173 -1.46 -1.57 -29.89
CA ASP A 173 -1.90 -0.18 -29.78
C ASP A 173 -1.80 0.41 -28.37
N ASP A 174 -1.39 -0.41 -27.39
CA ASP A 174 -1.07 -0.01 -26.01
C ASP A 174 -2.33 0.36 -25.18
N ASP A 175 -3.50 -0.18 -25.56
CA ASP A 175 -4.78 0.01 -24.89
C ASP A 175 -4.99 -0.90 -23.65
N LYS A 176 -4.07 -1.85 -23.46
CA LYS A 176 -3.94 -2.91 -22.43
C LYS A 176 -4.88 -4.10 -22.59
N ILE A 177 -5.53 -4.24 -23.75
CA ILE A 177 -6.51 -5.28 -24.04
C ILE A 177 -5.90 -6.28 -25.05
N PRO A 178 -6.01 -7.60 -24.81
CA PRO A 178 -5.51 -8.58 -25.76
C PRO A 178 -6.32 -8.57 -27.06
N ILE A 179 -5.63 -8.60 -28.19
CA ILE A 179 -6.17 -8.71 -29.56
C ILE A 179 -7.33 -9.70 -29.66
N TRP A 180 -7.19 -10.88 -29.05
CA TRP A 180 -8.25 -11.89 -29.10
C TRP A 180 -9.56 -11.40 -28.46
N PHE A 181 -9.44 -10.72 -27.32
CA PHE A 181 -10.58 -10.22 -26.56
C PHE A 181 -11.31 -9.11 -27.33
N GLU A 182 -10.55 -8.19 -27.91
CA GLU A 182 -11.07 -7.16 -28.78
C GLU A 182 -11.83 -7.73 -29.98
N GLU A 183 -11.25 -8.65 -30.75
CA GLU A 183 -11.89 -9.17 -31.96
C GLU A 183 -13.11 -10.07 -31.67
N ASN A 184 -13.09 -10.81 -30.54
CA ASN A 184 -14.06 -11.89 -30.29
C ASN A 184 -15.12 -11.54 -29.23
N ILE A 185 -14.84 -10.58 -28.33
CA ILE A 185 -15.73 -10.17 -27.24
C ILE A 185 -16.26 -8.76 -27.50
N TYR A 186 -15.40 -7.76 -27.63
CA TYR A 186 -15.83 -6.35 -27.74
C TYR A 186 -16.15 -5.91 -29.17
N GLY A 187 -15.55 -6.53 -30.18
CA GLY A 187 -15.66 -6.10 -31.57
C GLY A 187 -14.94 -4.78 -31.86
N THR A 188 -13.89 -4.44 -31.10
CA THR A 188 -13.02 -3.28 -31.30
C THR A 188 -11.90 -3.58 -32.32
N ASP A 189 -11.14 -2.56 -32.74
CA ASP A 189 -10.05 -2.70 -33.71
C ASP A 189 -8.70 -2.75 -32.98
N PRO A 190 -7.98 -3.88 -32.96
CA PRO A 190 -6.77 -4.11 -32.14
C PRO A 190 -5.51 -3.36 -32.60
N TYR A 191 -5.70 -2.32 -33.41
CA TYR A 191 -4.67 -1.44 -33.92
C TYR A 191 -5.07 0.03 -33.77
N PHE A 192 -6.10 0.30 -32.97
CA PHE A 192 -6.66 1.60 -32.69
C PHE A 192 -6.92 1.73 -31.19
N ASP A 193 -6.00 2.41 -30.50
CA ASP A 193 -6.12 2.73 -29.08
C ASP A 193 -7.43 3.47 -28.77
N ASN A 194 -8.34 2.74 -28.16
CA ASN A 194 -9.62 3.19 -27.61
C ASN A 194 -9.66 2.97 -26.09
N SER A 195 -8.50 2.83 -25.43
CA SER A 195 -8.41 2.57 -23.99
C SER A 195 -9.20 3.58 -23.17
N ASN A 196 -9.20 4.84 -23.59
CA ASN A 196 -9.83 5.98 -22.91
C ASN A 196 -11.27 6.28 -23.41
N ASP A 197 -11.81 5.45 -24.31
CA ASP A 197 -13.18 5.60 -24.76
C ASP A 197 -14.14 5.07 -23.67
N ASP A 198 -15.21 5.83 -23.42
CA ASP A 198 -16.33 5.49 -22.53
C ASP A 198 -17.54 5.32 -23.44
N PHE A 199 -17.89 4.06 -23.77
CA PHE A 199 -18.85 3.75 -24.83
C PHE A 199 -20.31 3.86 -24.36
N ASP A 200 -20.57 3.76 -23.06
CA ASP A 200 -21.90 3.80 -22.46
C ASP A 200 -22.17 5.05 -21.61
N GLU A 201 -21.19 5.96 -21.55
CA GLU A 201 -21.24 7.28 -20.91
C GLU A 201 -21.40 7.22 -19.38
N ASP A 202 -20.74 6.25 -18.74
CA ASP A 202 -20.82 6.00 -17.30
C ASP A 202 -19.61 6.52 -16.48
N LEU A 203 -18.70 7.23 -17.15
CA LEU A 203 -17.49 7.88 -16.67
C LEU A 203 -16.27 6.97 -16.49
N ILE A 204 -16.38 5.68 -16.80
CA ILE A 204 -15.27 4.75 -16.76
C ILE A 204 -14.82 4.41 -18.18
N PRO A 205 -13.50 4.38 -18.45
CA PRO A 205 -13.00 4.04 -19.77
C PRO A 205 -12.82 2.53 -19.95
N LEU A 206 -12.87 2.11 -21.21
CA LEU A 206 -12.78 0.72 -21.68
C LEU A 206 -11.71 -0.12 -20.97
N TYR A 207 -10.48 0.39 -20.83
CA TYR A 207 -9.38 -0.40 -20.28
C TYR A 207 -9.62 -0.79 -18.80
N TRP A 208 -10.28 0.08 -18.04
CA TRP A 208 -10.56 -0.14 -16.62
C TRP A 208 -11.67 -1.18 -16.47
N GLU A 209 -12.73 -1.04 -17.27
CA GLU A 209 -13.83 -1.99 -17.30
C GLU A 209 -13.37 -3.38 -17.72
N TYR A 210 -12.53 -3.46 -18.76
CA TYR A 210 -11.87 -4.69 -19.15
C TYR A 210 -11.09 -5.32 -17.99
N LYS A 211 -10.22 -4.56 -17.33
CA LYS A 211 -9.37 -5.06 -16.24
C LYS A 211 -10.18 -5.66 -15.10
N TRP A 212 -11.32 -5.06 -14.78
CA TRP A 212 -12.14 -5.42 -13.61
C TRP A 212 -13.41 -6.22 -13.93
N GLY A 213 -13.61 -6.56 -15.21
CA GLY A 213 -14.71 -7.41 -15.67
C GLY A 213 -16.08 -6.72 -15.74
N TYR A 214 -16.12 -5.39 -15.89
CA TYR A 214 -17.34 -4.65 -16.23
C TYR A 214 -17.61 -4.73 -17.74
N ASP A 215 -18.86 -4.47 -18.16
CA ASP A 215 -19.27 -4.51 -19.58
C ASP A 215 -19.29 -3.09 -20.15
N PRO A 216 -18.30 -2.71 -21.00
CA PRO A 216 -18.12 -1.34 -21.46
C PRO A 216 -19.22 -0.81 -22.38
N PHE A 217 -20.22 -1.64 -22.70
CA PHE A 217 -21.36 -1.26 -23.51
C PHE A 217 -22.67 -1.22 -22.72
N SER A 218 -22.59 -1.28 -21.39
CA SER A 218 -23.72 -1.36 -20.47
C SER A 218 -23.50 -0.54 -19.20
N TYR A 219 -24.00 0.69 -19.24
CA TYR A 219 -23.98 1.65 -18.13
C TYR A 219 -24.08 1.04 -16.74
N ASP A 220 -23.05 1.26 -15.91
CA ASP A 220 -23.01 0.96 -14.49
C ASP A 220 -22.97 2.25 -13.64
N GLU A 221 -23.55 2.22 -12.44
CA GLU A 221 -23.53 3.39 -11.54
C GLU A 221 -22.19 3.48 -10.77
N HIS A 222 -21.06 3.62 -11.49
CA HIS A 222 -19.70 3.56 -10.90
C HIS A 222 -19.38 4.63 -9.84
N MET A 223 -20.15 5.72 -9.81
CA MET A 223 -20.14 6.71 -8.72
C MET A 223 -20.88 6.26 -7.45
N GLN A 224 -21.38 5.03 -7.38
CA GLN A 224 -22.07 4.47 -6.21
C GLN A 224 -21.67 3.01 -5.92
N ILE A 225 -20.88 2.40 -6.80
CA ILE A 225 -20.38 1.03 -6.64
C ILE A 225 -19.10 1.09 -5.81
N ASP A 226 -19.09 0.41 -4.67
CA ASP A 226 -17.97 0.28 -3.73
C ASP A 226 -17.98 -1.19 -3.27
N PRO A 227 -17.35 -2.10 -4.05
CA PRO A 227 -17.49 -3.55 -3.85
C PRO A 227 -16.87 -4.07 -2.55
N ASP A 228 -15.75 -3.49 -2.11
CA ASP A 228 -15.05 -3.88 -0.87
C ASP A 228 -15.51 -3.10 0.37
N ALA A 229 -16.24 -1.99 0.18
CA ALA A 229 -16.77 -1.13 1.24
C ALA A 229 -15.68 -0.42 2.06
N ASP A 230 -14.52 -0.16 1.45
CA ASP A 230 -13.45 0.62 2.06
C ASP A 230 -13.72 2.14 2.05
N GLY A 231 -14.78 2.53 1.34
CA GLY A 231 -15.20 3.90 1.15
C GLY A 231 -14.63 4.54 -0.10
N LEU A 232 -14.10 3.83 -1.08
CA LEU A 232 -13.68 4.30 -2.39
C LEU A 232 -14.64 3.71 -3.44
N MET A 233 -15.31 4.59 -4.16
CA MET A 233 -16.22 4.15 -5.22
C MET A 233 -15.39 3.75 -6.44
N ASN A 234 -15.89 2.88 -7.30
CA ASN A 234 -15.16 2.39 -8.49
C ASN A 234 -14.65 3.54 -9.38
N TYR A 235 -15.40 4.65 -9.45
CA TYR A 235 -14.91 5.87 -10.11
C TYR A 235 -13.71 6.51 -9.41
N GLU A 236 -13.70 6.57 -8.09
CA GLU A 236 -12.56 7.10 -7.33
C GLU A 236 -11.35 6.19 -7.43
N GLU A 237 -11.55 4.87 -7.35
CA GLU A 237 -10.55 3.84 -7.64
C GLU A 237 -9.92 4.06 -9.03
N PHE A 238 -10.74 4.28 -10.05
CA PHE A 238 -10.24 4.61 -11.38
C PHE A 238 -9.35 5.87 -11.39
N LEU A 239 -9.68 6.92 -10.64
CA LEU A 239 -8.86 8.15 -10.55
C LEU A 239 -7.48 7.90 -9.95
N VAL A 240 -7.32 6.84 -9.15
CA VAL A 240 -6.04 6.42 -8.53
C VAL A 240 -5.46 5.14 -9.14
N SER A 241 -6.00 4.68 -10.27
CA SER A 241 -5.62 3.44 -10.96
C SER A 241 -4.12 3.33 -11.25
N GLU A 242 -3.46 4.45 -11.57
CA GLU A 242 -2.02 4.49 -11.84
C GLU A 242 -1.15 4.13 -10.63
N TRP A 243 -1.70 4.24 -9.42
CA TRP A 243 -1.04 3.89 -8.16
C TRP A 243 -1.41 2.51 -7.63
N GLY A 244 -2.11 1.70 -8.43
CA GLY A 244 -2.35 0.28 -8.14
C GLY A 244 -3.54 0.00 -7.24
N SER A 245 -4.55 0.86 -7.31
CA SER A 245 -5.84 0.66 -6.64
C SER A 245 -6.60 -0.53 -7.24
N ASP A 246 -7.47 -1.15 -6.44
CA ASP A 246 -8.25 -2.34 -6.74
C ASP A 246 -9.66 -2.23 -6.14
N PRO A 247 -10.74 -2.18 -6.96
CA PRO A 247 -12.11 -2.06 -6.48
C PRO A 247 -12.62 -3.19 -5.58
N TYR A 248 -11.88 -4.29 -5.47
CA TYR A 248 -12.29 -5.47 -4.71
C TYR A 248 -11.40 -5.74 -3.50
N ARG A 249 -10.47 -4.82 -3.16
CA ARG A 249 -9.56 -4.94 -2.02
C ARG A 249 -9.44 -3.59 -1.33
N ASP A 250 -9.65 -3.62 -0.02
CA ASP A 250 -9.40 -2.50 0.88
C ASP A 250 -8.11 -1.72 0.55
N ASP A 251 -8.28 -0.51 0.05
CA ASP A 251 -7.26 0.45 -0.28
C ASP A 251 -7.37 1.68 0.65
N MET A 252 -6.21 2.25 0.99
CA MET A 252 -6.18 3.44 1.82
C MET A 252 -5.14 4.42 1.32
N PHE A 253 -5.60 5.58 0.88
CA PHE A 253 -4.75 6.66 0.40
C PHE A 253 -4.54 7.74 1.47
N MET A 254 -3.28 8.14 1.65
CA MET A 254 -2.90 9.26 2.50
C MET A 254 -1.97 10.21 1.75
N GLU A 255 -2.27 11.50 1.77
CA GLU A 255 -1.37 12.54 1.30
C GLU A 255 -0.60 13.14 2.48
N LEU A 256 0.72 13.25 2.32
CA LEU A 256 1.62 13.73 3.35
C LEU A 256 2.26 15.07 2.96
N ASP A 257 1.76 16.14 3.59
CA ASP A 257 2.43 17.44 3.59
C ASP A 257 3.36 17.55 4.79
N GLN A 258 4.54 18.16 4.59
CA GLN A 258 5.48 18.40 5.67
C GLN A 258 6.25 19.70 5.49
N MET A 259 6.56 20.39 6.58
CA MET A 259 7.32 21.64 6.53
C MET A 259 8.80 21.41 6.22
N GLU A 260 9.41 22.36 5.50
CA GLU A 260 10.86 22.48 5.39
C GLU A 260 11.51 22.66 6.78
N LEU A 261 12.80 22.37 6.87
CA LEU A 261 13.55 22.63 8.09
C LEU A 261 13.63 24.13 8.37
N GLY A 262 13.52 24.49 9.64
CA GLY A 262 13.66 25.86 10.09
C GLY A 262 15.04 26.44 9.78
N PRO A 263 15.18 27.78 9.86
CA PRO A 263 16.42 28.46 9.50
C PRO A 263 17.62 28.05 10.36
N ASN A 264 17.40 27.44 11.53
CA ASN A 264 18.45 26.89 12.39
C ASN A 264 18.47 25.34 12.41
N GLY A 265 17.78 24.69 11.47
CA GLY A 265 17.64 23.24 11.39
C GLY A 265 16.56 22.68 12.33
N GLU A 266 15.56 23.47 12.72
CA GLU A 266 14.40 23.00 13.48
C GLU A 266 13.48 22.12 12.62
N GLY A 267 12.77 21.19 13.25
CA GLY A 267 11.88 20.25 12.55
C GLY A 267 12.59 19.00 12.05
N LEU A 268 11.81 18.09 11.47
CA LEU A 268 12.26 16.80 10.95
C LEU A 268 11.34 16.38 9.80
N PHE A 269 11.91 15.76 8.78
CA PHE A 269 11.11 15.07 7.76
C PHE A 269 10.69 13.69 8.25
N VAL A 270 9.53 13.22 7.77
CA VAL A 270 9.05 11.87 8.07
C VAL A 270 10.00 10.84 7.48
N PRO A 271 10.60 9.94 8.28
CA PRO A 271 11.49 8.93 7.75
C PRO A 271 10.73 7.91 6.90
N LYS A 272 11.20 7.62 5.67
CA LYS A 272 10.60 6.61 4.77
C LYS A 272 10.40 5.24 5.41
N GLY A 273 11.32 4.82 6.27
CA GLY A 273 11.20 3.56 7.01
C GLY A 273 9.95 3.50 7.90
N SER A 274 9.46 4.65 8.37
CA SER A 274 8.22 4.73 9.15
C SER A 274 6.99 4.48 8.28
N LEU A 275 6.98 5.00 7.05
CA LEU A 275 5.89 4.77 6.10
C LEU A 275 5.83 3.30 5.66
N ILE A 276 6.99 2.68 5.43
CA ILE A 276 7.09 1.22 5.17
C ILE A 276 6.54 0.41 6.34
N MET A 277 6.84 0.81 7.58
CA MET A 277 6.30 0.16 8.77
C MET A 277 4.78 0.24 8.84
N VAL A 278 4.20 1.42 8.57
CA VAL A 278 2.73 1.59 8.53
C VAL A 278 2.13 0.73 7.42
N TYR A 279 2.71 0.75 6.22
CA TYR A 279 2.31 -0.12 5.10
C TYR A 279 2.27 -1.58 5.52
N GLN A 280 3.36 -2.10 6.09
CA GLN A 280 3.44 -3.50 6.47
C GLN A 280 2.41 -3.88 7.55
N THR A 281 2.09 -2.97 8.48
CA THR A 281 1.04 -3.22 9.48
C THR A 281 -0.35 -3.39 8.83
N TYR A 282 -0.68 -2.59 7.81
CA TYR A 282 -1.94 -2.71 7.06
C TYR A 282 -1.93 -3.89 6.08
N ALA A 283 -0.82 -4.14 5.40
CA ALA A 283 -0.67 -5.26 4.47
C ALA A 283 -0.95 -6.60 5.15
N LYS A 284 -0.53 -6.77 6.41
CA LYS A 284 -0.88 -7.95 7.22
C LYS A 284 -2.38 -8.17 7.37
N ARG A 285 -3.20 -7.13 7.21
CA ARG A 285 -4.67 -7.17 7.32
C ARG A 285 -5.37 -7.07 5.96
N ASN A 286 -4.64 -7.28 4.86
CA ASN A 286 -5.13 -7.11 3.49
C ASN A 286 -5.61 -5.71 3.14
N ILE A 287 -5.09 -4.70 3.83
CA ILE A 287 -5.32 -3.30 3.48
C ILE A 287 -4.05 -2.80 2.79
N VAL A 288 -4.17 -2.32 1.55
CA VAL A 288 -3.03 -1.73 0.84
C VAL A 288 -2.99 -0.23 1.10
N TYR A 289 -1.88 0.20 1.70
CA TYR A 289 -1.71 1.58 2.15
C TYR A 289 -0.83 2.38 1.20
N HIS A 290 -1.44 3.37 0.57
CA HIS A 290 -0.81 4.26 -0.39
C HIS A 290 -0.45 5.58 0.26
N VAL A 291 0.80 6.02 0.10
CA VAL A 291 1.27 7.31 0.63
C VAL A 291 1.75 8.19 -0.50
N ASP A 292 1.10 9.33 -0.66
CA ASP A 292 1.58 10.41 -1.48
C ASP A 292 2.49 11.34 -0.68
N ASP A 293 3.79 11.12 -0.78
CA ASP A 293 4.85 12.00 -0.27
C ASP A 293 5.44 12.91 -1.36
N GLY A 294 4.68 13.17 -2.42
CA GLY A 294 5.14 13.86 -3.64
C GLY A 294 5.12 13.00 -4.90
N CYS A 295 4.65 11.75 -4.80
CA CYS A 295 4.71 10.75 -5.87
C CYS A 295 3.36 10.47 -6.56
N MET A 296 2.24 10.99 -6.01
CA MET A 296 0.88 10.79 -6.52
C MET A 296 0.17 12.11 -6.86
N GLY A 297 0.96 13.14 -7.20
CA GLY A 297 0.47 14.45 -7.66
C GLY A 297 0.16 15.47 -6.56
N GLY A 298 0.15 15.07 -5.28
CA GLY A 298 0.08 15.93 -4.10
C GLY A 298 1.36 15.85 -3.27
N GLY A 299 1.27 16.00 -1.94
CA GLY A 299 2.38 15.79 -1.00
C GLY A 299 3.44 16.88 -1.09
N GLU A 300 3.20 18.01 -0.44
CA GLU A 300 4.02 19.21 -0.56
C GLU A 300 5.06 19.36 0.56
N ILE A 301 6.21 19.95 0.19
CA ILE A 301 7.13 20.54 1.16
C ILE A 301 6.75 22.00 1.41
N LEU A 302 6.12 22.24 2.55
CA LEU A 302 5.57 23.54 2.93
C LEU A 302 6.63 24.47 3.51
N PRO A 303 6.47 25.81 3.39
CA PRO A 303 7.33 26.76 4.08
C PRO A 303 7.32 26.56 5.60
N PHE A 304 8.46 26.82 6.24
CA PHE A 304 8.59 26.63 7.67
C PHE A 304 7.76 27.64 8.45
N GLU A 305 6.85 27.15 9.28
CA GLU A 305 6.15 27.96 10.29
C GLU A 305 6.58 27.49 11.69
N PRO A 306 7.10 28.38 12.55
CA PRO A 306 7.54 28.01 13.89
C PRO A 306 6.46 27.34 14.74
N ILE A 307 5.21 27.80 14.63
CA ILE A 307 4.06 27.33 15.41
C ILE A 307 2.81 27.45 14.53
N VAL A 308 2.10 26.33 14.34
CA VAL A 308 0.73 26.31 13.83
C VAL A 308 -0.23 26.22 15.01
N TRP A 309 -1.23 27.10 15.04
CA TRP A 309 -2.25 27.10 16.09
C TRP A 309 -3.44 26.23 15.69
N MET A 310 -4.01 25.53 16.67
CA MET A 310 -5.25 24.77 16.47
C MET A 310 -6.34 25.66 15.82
N GLY A 311 -6.85 25.21 14.68
CA GLY A 311 -7.75 25.90 13.76
C GLY A 311 -7.09 26.38 12.46
N GLU A 312 -5.77 26.59 12.44
CA GLU A 312 -5.02 27.05 11.25
C GLU A 312 -4.71 25.89 10.29
N GLU A 313 -4.66 24.64 10.76
CA GLU A 313 -4.49 23.43 9.94
C GLU A 313 -5.51 23.34 8.80
N LYS A 314 -6.72 23.88 9.01
CA LYS A 314 -7.78 23.94 8.00
C LYS A 314 -7.42 24.83 6.82
N GLN A 315 -6.60 25.85 7.03
CA GLN A 315 -6.11 26.70 5.95
C GLN A 315 -5.10 25.92 5.09
N TYR A 316 -4.27 25.07 5.71
CA TYR A 316 -3.35 24.21 4.96
C TYR A 316 -4.10 23.18 4.12
N TYR A 317 -5.07 22.49 4.74
CA TYR A 317 -5.97 21.58 4.03
C TYR A 317 -6.65 22.25 2.82
N ARG A 318 -7.19 23.46 2.99
CA ARG A 318 -7.83 24.17 1.88
C ARG A 318 -6.83 24.61 0.80
N ASN A 319 -5.67 25.12 1.20
CA ASN A 319 -4.75 25.78 0.28
C ASN A 319 -3.86 24.82 -0.49
N HIS A 320 -3.41 23.75 0.17
CA HIS A 320 -2.40 22.82 -0.36
C HIS A 320 -3.06 21.52 -0.80
N PHE A 321 -3.75 20.82 0.10
CA PHE A 321 -4.44 19.58 -0.25
C PHE A 321 -5.56 19.77 -1.29
N LEU A 322 -6.49 20.69 -1.04
CA LEU A 322 -7.58 20.99 -1.99
C LEU A 322 -7.20 21.98 -3.08
N ASN A 323 -6.03 22.63 -3.02
CA ASN A 323 -5.61 23.66 -3.98
C ASN A 323 -6.63 24.79 -4.19
N ASN A 324 -7.40 25.15 -3.14
CA ASN A 324 -8.54 26.07 -3.18
C ASN A 324 -9.66 25.68 -4.15
N ASP A 325 -9.69 24.42 -4.60
CA ASP A 325 -10.74 23.88 -5.44
C ASP A 325 -11.76 23.12 -4.57
N ASN A 326 -13.01 23.58 -4.65
CA ASN A 326 -14.11 22.97 -3.88
C ASN A 326 -14.59 21.65 -4.50
N ASP A 327 -14.22 21.36 -5.74
CA ASP A 327 -14.61 20.13 -6.45
C ASP A 327 -13.41 19.19 -6.62
N ASN A 328 -12.34 19.42 -5.86
CA ASN A 328 -11.13 18.60 -5.91
C ASN A 328 -11.44 17.17 -5.46
N TRP A 329 -11.28 16.24 -6.40
CA TRP A 329 -11.58 14.82 -6.22
C TRP A 329 -10.77 14.16 -5.09
N ARG A 330 -9.57 14.68 -4.78
CA ARG A 330 -8.71 14.13 -3.71
C ARG A 330 -9.39 14.12 -2.35
N ARG A 331 -10.38 15.00 -2.13
CA ARG A 331 -11.22 15.01 -0.92
C ARG A 331 -11.91 13.67 -0.63
N GLY A 332 -12.38 13.00 -1.68
CA GLY A 332 -13.10 11.74 -1.60
C GLY A 332 -12.19 10.52 -1.42
N VAL A 333 -10.89 10.70 -1.65
CA VAL A 333 -9.94 9.59 -1.80
C VAL A 333 -8.85 9.60 -0.72
N PHE A 334 -8.20 10.75 -0.52
CA PHE A 334 -7.03 10.86 0.35
C PHE A 334 -7.39 11.33 1.76
N ARG A 335 -6.74 10.72 2.75
CA ARG A 335 -6.58 11.28 4.10
C ARG A 335 -5.42 12.27 4.09
N TYR A 336 -5.63 13.47 4.64
CA TYR A 336 -4.59 14.50 4.67
C TYR A 336 -3.78 14.47 5.96
N ALA A 337 -2.48 14.20 5.86
CA ALA A 337 -1.52 14.23 6.94
C ALA A 337 -0.64 15.47 6.85
N LEU A 338 -0.65 16.30 7.90
CA LEU A 338 0.14 17.53 7.97
C LEU A 338 1.22 17.43 9.05
N PHE A 339 2.49 17.43 8.66
CA PHE A 339 3.62 17.47 9.58
C PHE A 339 4.18 18.88 9.71
N VAL A 340 4.08 19.44 10.92
CA VAL A 340 4.49 20.82 11.23
C VAL A 340 5.67 20.86 12.20
N ASN A 341 6.38 21.98 12.29
CA ASN A 341 7.42 22.14 13.30
C ASN A 341 6.86 22.07 14.73
N ASP A 342 5.81 22.84 15.01
CA ASP A 342 5.10 22.81 16.29
C ASP A 342 3.61 23.03 16.09
N HIS A 343 2.79 22.34 16.87
CA HIS A 343 1.34 22.51 16.88
C HIS A 343 0.91 22.78 18.32
N PHE A 344 0.13 23.85 18.52
CA PHE A 344 -0.26 24.31 19.85
C PHE A 344 -1.78 24.42 19.99
N PRO A 345 -2.38 23.96 21.12
CA PRO A 345 -1.72 23.42 22.33
C PRO A 345 -1.45 21.91 22.30
N ILE A 346 -1.87 21.20 21.26
CA ILE A 346 -1.84 19.73 21.18
C ILE A 346 -0.81 19.31 20.14
N ARG A 347 0.03 18.32 20.42
CA ARG A 347 1.13 17.94 19.52
C ARG A 347 0.75 16.98 18.39
N GLY A 348 -0.42 16.35 18.46
CA GLY A 348 -0.97 15.42 17.47
C GLY A 348 -2.49 15.52 17.59
N MET A 349 -3.20 15.69 16.48
CA MET A 349 -4.64 15.90 16.51
C MET A 349 -5.26 15.59 15.15
N GLU A 350 -6.31 14.79 15.16
CA GLU A 350 -7.24 14.59 14.06
C GLU A 350 -8.10 15.85 13.85
N PHE A 351 -8.45 16.19 12.60
CA PHE A 351 -9.38 17.28 12.32
C PHE A 351 -10.24 17.08 11.08
N PRO A 352 -11.50 17.57 11.10
CA PRO A 352 -12.33 17.54 9.92
C PRO A 352 -11.87 18.67 8.97
N GLY A 353 -11.32 18.31 7.81
CA GLY A 353 -10.72 19.27 6.88
C GLY A 353 -11.62 20.47 6.59
N GLU A 354 -12.89 20.22 6.26
CA GLU A 354 -13.86 21.29 5.95
C GLU A 354 -14.86 21.55 7.08
N HIS A 355 -15.22 20.54 7.88
CA HIS A 355 -16.28 20.68 8.88
C HIS A 355 -15.83 21.35 10.18
N SER A 356 -16.78 21.68 11.06
CA SER A 356 -16.45 22.31 12.35
C SER A 356 -15.54 21.39 13.18
N ILE A 357 -14.53 22.00 13.80
CA ILE A 357 -13.69 21.43 14.87
C ILE A 357 -14.55 20.64 15.89
N LEU A 358 -15.79 21.03 16.17
CA LEU A 358 -16.66 20.31 17.12
C LEU A 358 -17.16 18.94 16.64
N LEU A 359 -16.76 18.50 15.44
CA LEU A 359 -17.24 17.27 14.79
C LEU A 359 -16.17 16.17 14.71
N PHE A 360 -15.07 16.25 15.47
CA PHE A 360 -13.98 15.24 15.50
C PHE A 360 -14.41 13.79 15.78
N PHE A 361 -15.63 13.55 16.27
CA PHE A 361 -16.15 12.22 16.59
C PHE A 361 -17.22 11.74 15.59
N LYS A 362 -17.25 12.32 14.40
CA LYS A 362 -18.22 12.00 13.35
C LYS A 362 -17.51 11.59 12.06
N PRO A 363 -18.19 10.77 11.22
CA PRO A 363 -17.71 10.53 9.86
C PRO A 363 -17.47 11.84 9.10
N GLY A 364 -16.48 11.85 8.23
CA GLY A 364 -15.92 13.06 7.61
C GLY A 364 -14.61 13.51 8.27
N LEU A 365 -14.01 12.68 9.12
CA LEU A 365 -12.72 12.94 9.73
C LEU A 365 -11.60 12.42 8.82
N ASN A 366 -11.11 13.29 7.96
CA ASN A 366 -10.22 12.94 6.85
C ASN A 366 -8.84 13.59 6.96
N SER A 367 -8.46 14.13 8.12
CA SER A 367 -7.18 14.82 8.26
C SER A 367 -6.61 14.70 9.67
N PHE A 368 -5.30 14.85 9.78
CA PHE A 368 -4.61 14.98 11.06
C PHE A 368 -3.34 15.82 10.93
N VAL A 369 -2.93 16.42 12.05
CA VAL A 369 -1.71 17.22 12.15
C VAL A 369 -0.79 16.65 13.22
N ILE A 370 0.50 16.54 12.92
CA ILE A 370 1.53 16.05 13.83
C ILE A 370 2.66 17.08 13.96
N SER A 371 2.97 17.45 15.20
CA SER A 371 4.13 18.28 15.55
C SER A 371 5.39 17.42 15.56
N THR A 372 6.41 17.84 14.82
CA THR A 372 7.73 17.19 14.84
C THR A 372 8.43 17.33 16.20
N LYS A 373 8.05 18.32 17.04
CA LYS A 373 8.47 18.39 18.45
C LYS A 373 7.82 17.36 19.37
N ALA A 374 6.84 16.59 18.88
CA ALA A 374 6.32 15.43 19.62
C ALA A 374 7.39 14.34 19.77
N PHE A 375 8.32 14.25 18.82
CA PHE A 375 9.33 13.20 18.76
C PHE A 375 10.54 13.55 19.62
N ASN A 376 10.54 13.04 20.85
CA ASN A 376 11.72 13.12 21.74
C ASN A 376 12.88 12.21 21.25
N ASP A 377 12.54 11.16 20.50
CA ASP A 377 13.48 10.20 19.91
C ASP A 377 12.97 9.82 18.51
N PRO A 378 13.59 10.35 17.43
CA PRO A 378 13.09 10.25 16.06
C PRO A 378 13.42 8.89 15.43
N ARG A 379 13.05 7.80 16.10
CA ARG A 379 13.11 6.45 15.54
C ARG A 379 11.93 6.24 14.59
N ASN A 380 12.15 5.48 13.51
CA ASN A 380 11.11 5.08 12.56
C ASN A 380 9.87 4.52 13.26
N LEU A 381 10.07 3.68 14.29
CA LEU A 381 8.97 3.10 15.07
C LEU A 381 8.09 4.16 15.72
N THR A 382 8.67 5.23 16.28
CA THR A 382 7.89 6.29 16.94
C THR A 382 7.02 7.03 15.93
N TYR A 383 7.57 7.38 14.76
CA TYR A 383 6.83 7.99 13.66
C TYR A 383 5.71 7.07 13.17
N ALA A 384 6.03 5.79 12.93
CA ALA A 384 5.06 4.80 12.47
C ALA A 384 3.90 4.64 13.46
N CYS A 385 4.19 4.52 14.76
CA CYS A 385 3.13 4.41 15.78
C CYS A 385 2.24 5.64 15.86
N ILE A 386 2.80 6.85 15.72
CA ILE A 386 2.01 8.10 15.78
C ILE A 386 1.19 8.25 14.50
N ILE A 387 1.75 7.98 13.31
CA ILE A 387 0.98 7.99 12.05
C ILE A 387 -0.17 6.98 12.13
N LEU A 388 0.12 5.75 12.57
CA LEU A 388 -0.90 4.72 12.76
C LEU A 388 -1.95 5.17 13.78
N HIS A 389 -1.56 5.77 14.91
CA HIS A 389 -2.51 6.29 15.89
C HIS A 389 -3.49 7.33 15.29
N GLU A 390 -2.97 8.32 14.56
CA GLU A 390 -3.81 9.37 13.96
C GLU A 390 -4.67 8.83 12.81
N LEU A 391 -4.15 7.90 12.00
CA LEU A 391 -4.94 7.17 11.00
C LEU A 391 -6.09 6.40 11.66
N GLY A 392 -5.85 5.81 12.83
CA GLY A 392 -6.87 5.15 13.64
C GLY A 392 -8.10 6.03 13.87
N HIS A 393 -7.90 7.33 14.13
CA HIS A 393 -9.02 8.26 14.29
C HIS A 393 -9.84 8.46 13.03
N THR A 394 -9.18 8.46 11.86
CA THR A 394 -9.87 8.57 10.56
C THR A 394 -10.74 7.35 10.22
N MET A 395 -10.66 6.27 11.01
CA MET A 395 -11.39 5.01 10.83
C MET A 395 -12.41 4.74 11.95
N GLY A 396 -12.70 5.74 12.79
CA GLY A 396 -13.82 5.69 13.75
C GLY A 396 -13.46 5.75 15.26
N PRO A 397 -12.41 5.07 15.76
CA PRO A 397 -11.94 5.25 17.13
C PRO A 397 -11.73 6.72 17.49
N CYS A 398 -12.22 7.15 18.66
CA CYS A 398 -12.06 8.52 19.13
C CYS A 398 -11.84 8.55 20.64
N MET A 399 -11.43 9.71 21.17
CA MET A 399 -11.09 9.86 22.58
C MET A 399 -12.14 9.23 23.54
N GLY A 400 -11.69 8.22 24.29
CA GLY A 400 -12.51 7.48 25.25
C GLY A 400 -13.53 6.50 24.65
N ARG A 401 -13.51 6.28 23.32
CA ARG A 401 -14.33 5.32 22.57
C ARG A 401 -13.46 4.59 21.54
N PRO A 402 -12.98 3.37 21.85
CA PRO A 402 -13.31 2.56 23.03
C PRO A 402 -12.74 3.11 24.34
N LEU A 403 -13.23 2.60 25.47
CA LEU A 403 -12.66 2.94 26.77
C LEU A 403 -11.17 2.54 26.80
N GLY A 404 -10.29 3.51 27.07
CA GLY A 404 -8.84 3.31 27.01
C GLY A 404 -8.18 4.04 25.83
N CYS A 405 -8.92 4.32 24.76
CA CYS A 405 -8.47 5.18 23.65
C CYS A 405 -8.16 6.60 24.17
N ASP A 406 -7.00 7.14 23.79
CA ASP A 406 -6.46 8.46 24.15
C ASP A 406 -6.47 8.77 25.63
N ASN A 407 -6.37 7.71 26.44
CA ASN A 407 -6.47 7.86 27.86
C ASN A 407 -5.15 8.38 28.44
N GLN A 408 -5.09 9.69 28.64
CA GLN A 408 -3.92 10.40 29.19
C GLN A 408 -3.42 9.82 30.52
N LEU A 409 -4.31 9.23 31.34
CA LEU A 409 -3.95 8.64 32.63
C LEU A 409 -3.14 7.35 32.49
N MET A 410 -3.11 6.75 31.29
CA MET A 410 -2.33 5.55 31.00
C MET A 410 -0.84 5.83 30.84
N ARG A 411 -0.44 7.10 30.66
CA ARG A 411 0.96 7.52 30.65
C ARG A 411 1.63 7.38 32.02
N PHE A 412 0.85 7.34 33.11
CA PHE A 412 1.35 7.23 34.46
C PHE A 412 1.36 5.76 34.93
N PRO A 413 2.53 5.17 35.21
CA PRO A 413 2.61 3.81 35.73
C PRO A 413 1.79 3.64 37.01
N LEU A 414 1.14 2.50 37.17
CA LEU A 414 0.34 2.12 38.35
C LEU A 414 -0.93 2.95 38.60
N SER A 415 -1.30 3.87 37.70
CA SER A 415 -2.63 4.50 37.77
C SER A 415 -3.71 3.41 37.62
N PHE A 416 -4.87 3.58 38.26
CA PHE A 416 -5.96 2.61 38.16
C PHE A 416 -6.35 2.36 36.70
N GLN A 417 -6.35 3.40 35.86
CA GLN A 417 -6.67 3.28 34.44
C GLN A 417 -5.54 2.60 33.65
N ASN A 418 -4.27 2.84 33.97
CA ASN A 418 -3.14 2.12 33.37
C ASN A 418 -3.23 0.60 33.62
N ILE A 419 -3.65 0.18 34.82
CA ILE A 419 -3.84 -1.22 35.17
C ILE A 419 -5.09 -1.78 34.48
N LEU A 420 -6.21 -1.07 34.56
CA LEU A 420 -7.51 -1.51 34.03
C LEU A 420 -7.47 -1.76 32.52
N PHE A 421 -6.81 -0.87 31.77
CA PHE A 421 -6.70 -0.94 30.31
C PHE A 421 -5.30 -1.43 29.86
N SER A 422 -4.56 -2.11 30.74
CA SER A 422 -3.23 -2.66 30.40
C SER A 422 -3.26 -3.75 29.32
N ASN A 423 -4.41 -4.40 29.18
CA ASN A 423 -4.66 -5.41 28.16
C ASN A 423 -5.07 -4.79 26.82
N TYR A 424 -5.44 -3.51 26.76
CA TYR A 424 -5.76 -2.85 25.50
C TYR A 424 -4.47 -2.61 24.70
N LYS A 425 -4.05 -3.60 23.90
CA LYS A 425 -2.77 -3.62 23.15
C LYS A 425 -2.95 -2.92 21.81
N SER A 426 -2.97 -1.60 21.83
CA SER A 426 -3.22 -0.80 20.64
C SER A 426 -2.40 0.49 20.64
N VAL A 427 -2.03 0.98 19.46
CA VAL A 427 -1.50 2.35 19.30
C VAL A 427 -2.46 3.41 19.84
N MET A 428 -3.77 3.15 19.85
CA MET A 428 -4.81 4.05 20.38
C MET A 428 -4.69 4.26 21.90
N ASN A 429 -3.92 3.41 22.57
CA ASN A 429 -3.67 3.48 23.99
C ASN A 429 -2.34 4.21 24.27
N TYR A 430 -2.36 5.35 24.98
CA TYR A 430 -1.14 6.10 25.30
C TYR A 430 -0.10 5.37 26.17
N LYS A 431 -0.41 4.20 26.72
CA LYS A 431 0.61 3.32 27.29
C LYS A 431 1.53 2.73 26.22
N TYR A 432 1.02 2.55 25.00
CA TYR A 432 1.63 1.80 23.90
C TYR A 432 1.87 2.63 22.63
N SER A 433 1.28 3.83 22.53
CA SER A 433 1.28 4.71 21.34
C SER A 433 2.64 5.09 20.74
N ASN A 434 3.76 4.78 21.39
CA ASN A 434 5.12 5.03 20.90
C ASN A 434 6.00 3.77 20.88
N SER A 435 5.42 2.58 21.11
CA SER A 435 6.20 1.36 21.37
C SER A 435 5.58 0.07 20.87
N LEU A 436 4.30 0.08 20.48
CA LEU A 436 3.61 -1.06 19.89
C LEU A 436 3.03 -0.58 18.57
N LEU A 437 3.51 -1.09 17.45
CA LEU A 437 2.99 -0.76 16.12
C LEU A 437 1.92 -1.78 15.71
N ASP A 438 0.75 -1.68 16.32
CA ASP A 438 -0.44 -2.46 15.95
C ASP A 438 -1.69 -1.84 16.58
N TYR A 439 -2.86 -2.12 16.00
CA TYR A 439 -4.13 -1.96 16.70
C TYR A 439 -4.49 -3.25 17.43
N SER A 440 -5.42 -3.17 18.39
CA SER A 440 -5.84 -4.36 19.10
C SER A 440 -6.81 -5.21 18.28
N ASP A 441 -6.72 -6.53 18.44
CA ASP A 441 -7.65 -7.54 17.93
C ASP A 441 -8.63 -8.06 19.01
N GLY A 442 -8.58 -7.49 20.21
CA GLY A 442 -9.45 -7.87 21.34
C GLY A 442 -9.11 -9.20 22.02
N THR A 443 -7.98 -9.84 21.69
CA THR A 443 -7.65 -11.18 22.19
C THR A 443 -6.95 -11.19 23.55
N HIS A 444 -6.52 -10.03 24.07
CA HIS A 444 -5.72 -9.92 25.30
C HIS A 444 -6.57 -9.87 26.59
N GLY A 445 -7.85 -10.22 26.50
CA GLY A 445 -8.75 -10.42 27.64
C GLY A 445 -9.50 -9.16 28.08
N PHE A 446 -9.81 -9.07 29.39
CA PHE A 446 -10.70 -8.02 29.88
C PHE A 446 -10.17 -6.62 29.60
N GLY A 447 -11.02 -5.76 29.02
CA GLY A 447 -10.70 -4.38 28.71
C GLY A 447 -9.90 -4.19 27.42
N ASP A 448 -9.62 -5.27 26.69
CA ASP A 448 -9.05 -5.21 25.35
C ASP A 448 -10.19 -5.04 24.33
N TYR A 449 -10.14 -3.95 23.56
CA TYR A 449 -11.13 -3.67 22.54
C TYR A 449 -10.57 -4.07 21.18
N ASP A 450 -11.34 -4.84 20.43
CA ASP A 450 -11.02 -5.21 19.04
C ASP A 450 -11.15 -3.97 18.14
N ASP A 451 -10.05 -3.25 17.95
CA ASP A 451 -9.98 -2.11 17.06
C ASP A 451 -10.07 -2.58 15.60
N TRP A 452 -9.24 -3.56 15.21
CA TRP A 452 -9.18 -4.07 13.84
C TRP A 452 -10.56 -4.49 13.33
N GLY A 453 -11.28 -5.33 14.08
CA GLY A 453 -12.62 -5.79 13.71
C GLY A 453 -13.73 -4.74 13.85
N LYS A 454 -13.40 -3.48 14.16
CA LYS A 454 -14.35 -2.37 14.35
C LYS A 454 -13.98 -1.12 13.54
N MET A 455 -12.88 -1.14 12.80
CA MET A 455 -12.50 -0.05 11.92
C MET A 455 -13.50 0.09 10.78
N ASP A 456 -13.77 1.33 10.42
CA ASP A 456 -14.62 1.74 9.32
C ASP A 456 -13.73 2.54 8.37
N LEU A 457 -13.20 1.88 7.34
CA LEU A 457 -12.32 2.53 6.36
C LEU A 457 -13.04 3.69 5.65
N ALA A 458 -14.36 3.61 5.48
CA ALA A 458 -15.17 4.68 4.90
C ALA A 458 -15.42 5.87 5.85
N HIS A 459 -14.98 5.81 7.11
CA HIS A 459 -15.27 6.83 8.11
C HIS A 459 -14.73 8.23 7.76
N PHE A 460 -13.66 8.31 6.97
CA PHE A 460 -13.11 9.58 6.52
C PHE A 460 -14.07 10.35 5.61
N LYS A 461 -15.03 9.68 4.96
CA LYS A 461 -16.02 10.32 4.09
C LYS A 461 -17.11 11.06 4.89
N PRO A 462 -17.44 12.30 4.51
CA PRO A 462 -18.59 12.99 5.07
C PRO A 462 -19.88 12.22 4.76
N ARG A 463 -20.81 12.11 5.72
CA ARG A 463 -22.14 11.58 5.43
C ARG A 463 -22.85 12.48 4.40
N GLY A 464 -23.13 11.94 3.22
CA GLY A 464 -23.76 12.66 2.12
C GLY A 464 -22.79 13.40 1.19
N ALA A 465 -21.49 13.08 1.24
CA ALA A 465 -20.60 13.30 0.10
C ALA A 465 -20.93 12.25 -0.95
N GLN A 466 -21.87 12.59 -1.83
CA GLN A 466 -22.15 11.94 -3.11
C GLN A 466 -22.04 13.02 -4.18
#